data_AF-A0A0Q8EKU0-F1
#
_entry.id   AF-A0A0Q8EKU0-F1
#
_cell.length_a   1.000
_cell.length_b   1.000
_cell.length_c   1.000
_cell.angle_alpha   90.00
_cell.angle_beta   90.00
_cell.angle_gamma   90.00
#
_symmetry.space_group_name_H-M   'P 1'
#
loop_
_entity.id
_entity.type
_entity.pdbx_description
1 polymer ?
#
loop_
_entity_poly.entity_id
_entity_poly.type
_entity_poly.pdbx_seq_one_letter_code
_entity_poly.pdbx_strand_id
1 'polypeptide(L)'
;MRLALLAITLLMNTSGFAADIASCSDPEGYAYFPETGLVGKEGSGWSADRISGGIVKLVKLSDGEYDVLFVDATKDIISARGDGATILPLNVGESAFSVLVVYPGKTAEVFTFLRTTSGGLEFLHVTSRAGDEVPIAKAGVMRGPCSYIHFGEL
;
A
#
# COMPACT_ATOMS: atom_id res chain seq x y z
N MET A 1 -25.67 28.32 36.98
CA MET A 1 -24.23 27.94 36.92
C MET A 1 -23.97 26.44 36.74
N ARG A 2 -24.87 25.53 37.16
CA ARG A 2 -24.68 24.07 36.97
C ARG A 2 -25.03 23.53 35.57
N LEU A 3 -25.92 24.20 34.81
CA LEU A 3 -26.25 23.78 33.44
C LEU A 3 -25.16 24.12 32.40
N ALA A 4 -24.33 25.12 32.66
CA ALA A 4 -23.25 25.52 31.73
C ALA A 4 -22.07 24.52 31.73
N LEU A 5 -21.91 23.74 32.80
CA LEU A 5 -20.83 22.76 32.91
C LEU A 5 -21.09 21.46 32.11
N LEU A 6 -22.36 21.14 31.83
CA LEU A 6 -22.75 19.93 31.12
C LEU A 6 -22.63 20.06 29.59
N ALA A 7 -22.64 21.28 29.06
CA ALA A 7 -22.50 21.53 27.62
C ALA A 7 -21.04 21.48 27.11
N ILE A 8 -20.06 21.61 28.01
CA ILE A 8 -18.62 21.67 27.67
C ILE A 8 -18.01 20.27 27.52
N THR A 9 -18.63 19.22 28.05
CA THR A 9 -18.14 17.83 27.95
C THR A 9 -18.56 17.12 26.66
N LEU A 10 -19.47 17.69 25.86
CA LEU A 10 -19.98 17.07 24.63
C LEU A 10 -19.21 17.47 23.36
N LEU A 11 -18.26 18.40 23.45
CA LEU A 11 -17.62 19.04 22.28
C LEU A 11 -16.23 18.51 21.90
N MET A 12 -15.72 17.42 22.50
CA MET A 12 -14.31 17.02 22.29
C MET A 12 -14.05 15.55 21.94
N ASN A 13 -15.01 14.85 21.31
CA ASN A 13 -14.76 13.50 20.76
C ASN A 13 -14.89 13.48 19.24
N THR A 14 -14.13 14.32 18.53
CA THR A 14 -13.76 13.99 17.14
C THR A 14 -12.64 12.96 17.21
N SER A 15 -12.99 11.72 17.56
CA SER A 15 -12.09 10.60 17.33
C SER A 15 -11.91 10.49 15.82
N GLY A 16 -10.71 10.76 15.32
CA GLY A 16 -10.35 10.37 13.96
C GLY A 16 -10.47 8.85 13.90
N PHE A 17 -11.51 8.34 13.26
CA PHE A 17 -11.64 6.91 13.04
C PHE A 17 -10.65 6.51 11.96
N ALA A 18 -10.00 5.36 12.14
CA ALA A 18 -9.26 4.75 11.05
C ALA A 18 -10.24 4.50 9.89
N ALA A 19 -9.84 4.84 8.67
CA ALA A 19 -10.66 4.80 7.48
C ALA A 19 -10.04 3.86 6.43
N ASP A 20 -10.88 2.98 5.86
CA ASP A 20 -10.50 2.12 4.73
C ASP A 20 -10.55 2.95 3.44
N ILE A 21 -9.41 3.43 2.96
CA ILE A 21 -9.34 4.33 1.79
C ILE A 21 -9.49 3.57 0.48
N ALA A 22 -8.83 2.43 0.33
CA ALA A 22 -8.88 1.65 -0.90
C ALA A 22 -8.81 0.15 -0.62
N SER A 23 -9.41 -0.65 -1.51
CA SER A 23 -9.26 -2.10 -1.54
C SER A 23 -9.10 -2.56 -2.98
N CYS A 24 -7.99 -3.23 -3.24
CA CYS A 24 -7.57 -3.67 -4.57
C CYS A 24 -7.10 -5.12 -4.52
N SER A 25 -7.06 -5.78 -5.69
CA SER A 25 -6.70 -7.18 -5.75
C SER A 25 -5.89 -7.55 -6.98
N ASP A 26 -5.33 -8.76 -6.94
CA ASP A 26 -4.76 -9.48 -8.08
C ASP A 26 -3.78 -8.66 -8.93
N PRO A 27 -2.75 -8.01 -8.33
CA PRO A 27 -1.81 -7.25 -9.13
C PRO A 27 -1.02 -8.15 -10.07
N GLU A 28 -0.88 -7.71 -11.31
CA GLU A 28 -0.11 -8.38 -12.36
C GLU A 28 0.73 -7.37 -13.17
N GLY A 29 1.87 -7.82 -13.69
CA GLY A 29 2.76 -6.99 -14.49
C GLY A 29 4.06 -7.70 -14.81
N TYR A 30 5.16 -6.96 -14.76
CA TYR A 30 6.49 -7.46 -15.09
C TYR A 30 7.51 -7.05 -14.04
N ALA A 31 8.48 -7.93 -13.79
CA ALA A 31 9.63 -7.67 -12.95
C ALA A 31 10.91 -8.15 -13.64
N TYR A 32 12.01 -7.46 -13.34
CA TYR A 32 13.35 -7.89 -13.66
C TYR A 32 13.98 -8.57 -12.45
N PHE A 33 14.50 -9.78 -12.66
CA PHE A 33 15.22 -10.58 -11.67
C PHE A 33 16.71 -10.56 -12.04
N PRO A 34 17.58 -9.82 -11.31
CA PRO A 34 19.02 -9.84 -11.58
C PRO A 34 19.64 -11.19 -11.22
N GLU A 35 20.71 -11.57 -11.94
CA GLU A 35 21.55 -12.73 -11.60
C GLU A 35 22.35 -12.43 -10.31
N THR A 36 21.73 -12.65 -9.16
CA THR A 36 22.32 -12.43 -7.83
C THR A 36 21.56 -13.19 -6.75
N GLY A 37 22.19 -13.41 -5.59
CA GLY A 37 21.59 -14.14 -4.48
C GLY A 37 21.19 -15.55 -4.90
N LEU A 38 19.91 -15.89 -4.75
CA LEU A 38 19.35 -17.18 -5.16
C LEU A 38 18.97 -17.27 -6.65
N VAL A 39 19.03 -16.16 -7.40
CA VAL A 39 18.69 -16.12 -8.82
C VAL A 39 19.95 -16.36 -9.65
N GLY A 40 20.07 -17.57 -10.21
CA GLY A 40 21.12 -17.89 -11.19
C GLY A 40 20.81 -17.38 -12.59
N LYS A 41 21.77 -17.51 -13.50
CA LYS A 41 21.68 -17.07 -14.91
C LYS A 41 20.36 -17.45 -15.61
N GLU A 42 19.92 -18.69 -15.46
CA GLU A 42 18.71 -19.20 -16.10
C GLU A 42 17.41 -18.58 -15.56
N GLY A 43 17.42 -18.14 -14.29
CA GLY A 43 16.29 -17.48 -13.64
C GLY A 43 16.33 -15.95 -13.74
N SER A 44 17.38 -15.39 -14.35
CA SER A 44 17.56 -13.95 -14.49
C SER A 44 16.88 -13.40 -15.74
N GLY A 45 16.44 -12.14 -15.68
CA GLY A 45 15.83 -11.43 -16.79
C GLY A 45 14.45 -10.87 -16.48
N TRP A 46 13.79 -10.38 -17.52
CA TRP A 46 12.41 -9.90 -17.45
C TRP A 46 11.45 -11.08 -17.46
N SER A 47 10.54 -11.11 -16.50
CA SER A 47 9.48 -12.11 -16.42
C SER A 47 8.16 -11.47 -16.01
N ALA A 48 7.05 -12.12 -16.40
CA ALA A 48 5.74 -11.78 -15.88
C ALA A 48 5.70 -12.06 -14.37
N ASP A 49 5.06 -11.18 -13.62
CA ASP A 49 4.90 -11.29 -12.17
C ASP A 49 3.43 -11.07 -11.81
N ARG A 50 2.92 -11.83 -10.84
CA ARG A 50 1.51 -11.79 -10.44
C ARG A 50 1.33 -12.28 -9.02
N ILE A 51 0.53 -11.57 -8.24
CA ILE A 51 0.11 -11.99 -6.91
C ILE A 51 -1.36 -12.42 -6.96
N SER A 52 -1.57 -13.72 -7.20
CA SER A 52 -2.93 -14.28 -7.35
C SER A 52 -3.66 -14.31 -6.02
N GLY A 53 -4.88 -13.77 -5.97
CA GLY A 53 -5.64 -13.63 -4.73
C GLY A 53 -5.02 -12.65 -3.74
N GLY A 54 -4.00 -11.90 -4.14
CA GLY A 54 -3.41 -10.85 -3.33
C GLY A 54 -4.42 -9.74 -3.12
N ILE A 55 -4.60 -9.32 -1.89
CA ILE A 55 -5.42 -8.17 -1.52
C ILE A 55 -4.46 -7.08 -1.05
N VAL A 56 -4.70 -5.85 -1.50
CA VAL A 56 -3.99 -4.64 -1.04
C VAL A 56 -5.03 -3.63 -0.59
N LYS A 57 -4.91 -3.17 0.65
CA LYS A 57 -5.71 -2.09 1.20
C LYS A 57 -4.84 -0.93 1.61
N LEU A 58 -5.32 0.27 1.34
CA LEU A 58 -4.79 1.49 1.94
C LEU A 58 -5.73 1.90 3.06
N VAL A 59 -5.17 2.17 4.23
CA VAL A 59 -5.94 2.67 5.38
C VAL A 59 -5.30 3.96 5.89
N LYS A 60 -6.15 4.88 6.33
CA LYS A 60 -5.73 6.07 7.08
C LYS A 60 -5.98 5.81 8.56
N LEU A 61 -4.98 6.01 9.38
CA LEU A 61 -5.01 5.78 10.82
C LEU A 61 -5.61 6.99 11.55
N SER A 62 -5.95 6.80 12.82
CA SER A 62 -6.60 7.82 13.66
C SER A 62 -5.73 9.07 13.90
N ASP A 63 -4.41 8.94 13.80
CA ASP A 63 -3.43 10.01 13.89
C ASP A 63 -3.19 10.72 12.55
N GLY A 64 -3.86 10.29 11.47
CA GLY A 64 -3.72 10.83 10.12
C GLY A 64 -2.59 10.20 9.31
N GLU A 65 -1.83 9.26 9.89
CA GLU A 65 -0.84 8.47 9.17
C GLU A 65 -1.51 7.43 8.25
N TYR A 66 -0.73 6.81 7.35
CA TYR A 66 -1.23 5.77 6.48
C TYR A 66 -0.58 4.42 6.79
N ASP A 67 -1.34 3.35 6.58
CA ASP A 67 -0.86 1.98 6.55
C ASP A 67 -1.29 1.28 5.25
N VAL A 68 -0.51 0.28 4.83
CA VAL A 68 -0.86 -0.60 3.72
C VAL A 68 -1.03 -2.00 4.28
N LEU A 69 -2.23 -2.55 4.12
CA LEU A 69 -2.52 -3.91 4.53
C LEU A 69 -2.48 -4.80 3.29
N PHE A 70 -1.82 -5.95 3.38
CA PHE A 70 -1.82 -6.93 2.30
C PHE A 70 -2.01 -8.35 2.82
N VAL A 71 -2.58 -9.20 1.97
CA VAL A 71 -2.70 -10.63 2.25
C VAL A 71 -1.58 -11.37 1.55
N ASP A 72 -0.79 -12.10 2.33
CA ASP A 72 0.33 -12.88 1.80
C ASP A 72 -0.05 -14.36 1.55
N ALA A 73 0.94 -15.20 1.29
CA ALA A 73 0.74 -16.62 0.99
C ALA A 73 0.16 -17.43 2.17
N THR A 74 0.26 -16.95 3.42
CA THR A 74 -0.33 -17.62 4.61
C THR A 74 -1.80 -17.28 4.81
N LYS A 75 -2.33 -16.34 4.01
CA LYS A 75 -3.67 -15.75 4.13
C LYS A 75 -3.86 -14.86 5.36
N ASP A 76 -2.78 -14.49 6.03
CA ASP A 76 -2.82 -13.52 7.10
C ASP A 76 -2.86 -12.10 6.51
N ILE A 77 -3.54 -11.20 7.23
CA ILE A 77 -3.53 -9.77 6.90
C ILE A 77 -2.29 -9.18 7.56
N ILE A 78 -1.35 -8.73 6.75
CA ILE A 78 -0.10 -8.10 7.18
C ILE A 78 -0.25 -6.58 7.12
N SER A 79 0.11 -5.90 8.21
CA SER A 79 0.28 -4.45 8.26
C SER A 79 1.70 -4.10 7.87
N ALA A 80 1.88 -3.28 6.85
CA ALA A 80 3.20 -2.84 6.41
C ALA A 80 3.94 -2.12 7.54
N ARG A 81 3.27 -1.20 8.25
CA ARG A 81 3.86 -0.54 9.43
C ARG A 81 4.17 -1.53 10.55
N GLY A 82 3.26 -2.48 10.79
CA GLY A 82 3.43 -3.53 11.80
C GLY A 82 4.63 -4.44 11.51
N ASP A 83 4.96 -4.63 10.24
CA ASP A 83 6.14 -5.36 9.76
C ASP A 83 7.39 -4.48 9.60
N GLY A 84 7.34 -3.25 10.14
CA GLY A 84 8.50 -2.35 10.26
C GLY A 84 8.68 -1.37 9.10
N ALA A 85 7.67 -1.17 8.26
CA ALA A 85 7.73 -0.15 7.22
C ALA A 85 7.51 1.27 7.77
N THR A 86 8.21 2.22 7.15
CA THR A 86 7.85 3.63 7.18
C THR A 86 7.02 3.96 5.95
N ILE A 87 5.89 4.64 6.11
CA ILE A 87 4.99 5.00 5.00
C ILE A 87 4.92 6.52 4.87
N LEU A 88 5.10 7.01 3.66
CA LEU A 88 5.15 8.43 3.32
C LEU A 88 4.21 8.74 2.15
N PRO A 89 3.29 9.70 2.27
CA PRO A 89 2.55 10.21 1.13
C PRO A 89 3.50 10.81 0.09
N LEU A 90 3.37 10.41 -1.17
CA LEU A 90 4.15 10.95 -2.29
C LEU A 90 3.36 12.01 -3.08
N ASN A 91 2.08 11.76 -3.32
CA ASN A 91 1.17 12.71 -3.95
C ASN A 91 -0.24 12.54 -3.41
N VAL A 92 -0.99 13.64 -3.39
CA VAL A 92 -2.39 13.72 -3.00
C VAL A 92 -3.13 14.54 -4.05
N GLY A 93 -4.16 13.95 -4.64
CA GLY A 93 -4.99 14.61 -5.65
C GLY A 93 -6.39 14.01 -5.70
N GLU A 94 -7.28 14.66 -6.45
CA GLU A 94 -8.70 14.30 -6.52
C GLU A 94 -8.96 12.95 -7.22
N SER A 95 -8.02 12.49 -8.05
CA SER A 95 -8.11 11.25 -8.83
C SER A 95 -6.90 10.34 -8.68
N ALA A 96 -5.91 10.75 -7.89
CA ALA A 96 -4.66 10.04 -7.70
C ALA A 96 -4.12 10.25 -6.29
N PHE A 97 -3.67 9.18 -5.66
CA PHE A 97 -2.96 9.23 -4.39
C PHE A 97 -1.88 8.16 -4.37
N SER A 98 -0.69 8.50 -3.93
CA SER A 98 0.40 7.54 -3.81
C SER A 98 1.06 7.58 -2.45
N VAL A 99 1.48 6.41 -1.99
CA VAL A 99 2.33 6.24 -0.81
C VAL A 99 3.61 5.50 -1.18
N LEU A 100 4.72 5.94 -0.59
CA LEU A 100 5.99 5.23 -0.54
C LEU A 100 6.03 4.42 0.76
N VAL A 101 6.27 3.13 0.64
CA VAL A 101 6.44 2.19 1.74
C VAL A 101 7.89 1.75 1.75
N VAL A 102 8.62 2.01 2.83
CA VAL A 102 10.05 1.71 2.94
C VAL A 102 10.27 0.73 4.08
N TYR A 103 10.81 -0.44 3.77
CA TYR A 103 11.38 -1.39 4.71
C TYR A 103 12.91 -1.25 4.66
N PRO A 104 13.53 -0.57 5.63
CA PRO A 104 14.97 -0.30 5.60
C PRO A 104 15.79 -1.57 5.41
N GLY A 105 16.74 -1.53 4.46
CA GLY A 105 17.62 -2.67 4.14
C GLY A 105 16.99 -3.78 3.28
N LYS A 106 15.69 -3.71 2.95
CA LYS A 106 14.96 -4.79 2.26
C LYS A 106 14.25 -4.35 0.98
N THR A 107 13.32 -3.40 1.07
CA THR A 107 12.54 -3.00 -0.09
C THR A 107 11.93 -1.61 0.05
N ALA A 108 11.80 -0.92 -1.07
CA ALA A 108 10.95 0.24 -1.20
C ALA A 108 9.86 -0.08 -2.23
N GLU A 109 8.62 0.25 -1.87
CA GLU A 109 7.44 0.01 -2.67
C GLU A 109 6.66 1.31 -2.84
N VAL A 110 6.10 1.54 -4.03
CA VAL A 110 5.19 2.65 -4.27
C VAL A 110 3.85 2.09 -4.67
N PHE A 111 2.82 2.40 -3.88
CA PHE A 111 1.43 2.12 -4.19
C PHE A 111 0.77 3.39 -4.68
N THR A 112 0.19 3.35 -5.87
CA THR A 112 -0.48 4.50 -6.49
C THR A 112 -1.90 4.12 -6.84
N PHE A 113 -2.88 4.79 -6.24
CA PHE A 113 -4.31 4.54 -6.38
C PHE A 113 -4.91 5.58 -7.32
N LEU A 114 -5.60 5.13 -8.36
CA LEU A 114 -5.98 5.97 -9.51
C LEU A 114 -7.44 5.76 -9.89
N ARG A 115 -8.10 6.86 -10.28
CA ARG A 115 -9.30 6.82 -11.10
C ARG A 115 -8.92 7.01 -12.56
N THR A 116 -9.26 6.05 -13.41
CA THR A 116 -9.01 6.14 -14.86
C THR A 116 -9.97 7.13 -15.51
N THR A 117 -9.61 7.63 -16.70
CA THR A 117 -10.48 8.52 -17.48
C THR A 117 -11.78 7.85 -17.93
N SER A 118 -11.81 6.51 -17.99
CA SER A 118 -13.01 5.72 -18.25
C SER A 118 -13.89 5.50 -17.01
N GLY A 119 -13.50 6.04 -15.84
CA GLY A 119 -14.22 5.89 -14.58
C GLY A 119 -13.89 4.62 -13.78
N GLY A 120 -12.96 3.79 -14.27
CA GLY A 120 -12.43 2.65 -13.54
C GLY A 120 -11.55 3.05 -12.37
N LEU A 121 -11.31 2.10 -11.46
CA LEU A 121 -10.42 2.26 -10.32
C LEU A 121 -9.34 1.19 -10.39
N GLU A 122 -8.09 1.62 -10.25
CA GLU A 122 -6.94 0.72 -10.28
C GLU A 122 -5.85 1.21 -9.32
N PHE A 123 -4.92 0.32 -9.04
CA PHE A 123 -3.68 0.70 -8.40
C PHE A 123 -2.48 0.21 -9.21
N LEU A 124 -1.38 0.93 -9.05
CA LEU A 124 -0.05 0.53 -9.50
C LEU A 124 0.80 0.20 -8.27
N HIS A 125 1.54 -0.89 -8.35
CA HIS A 125 2.53 -1.29 -7.36
C HIS A 125 3.90 -1.35 -8.03
N VAL A 126 4.77 -0.42 -7.66
CA VAL A 126 6.18 -0.42 -8.06
C VAL A 126 6.99 -0.99 -6.91
N THR A 127 7.83 -1.98 -7.19
CA THR A 127 8.69 -2.61 -6.18
C THR A 127 10.15 -2.43 -6.54
N SER A 128 10.96 -2.05 -5.55
CA SER A 128 12.42 -2.14 -5.57
C SER A 128 12.84 -2.99 -4.38
N ARG A 129 13.17 -4.25 -4.63
CA ARG A 129 13.52 -5.24 -3.61
C ARG A 129 14.97 -5.67 -3.83
N ALA A 130 15.84 -5.32 -2.90
CA ALA A 130 17.26 -5.60 -2.94
C ALA A 130 17.87 -5.43 -1.54
N GLY A 131 19.07 -5.97 -1.34
CA GLY A 131 19.79 -5.92 -0.06
C GLY A 131 20.17 -7.30 0.44
N ASP A 132 21.08 -7.34 1.41
CA ASP A 132 21.69 -8.60 1.89
C ASP A 132 20.68 -9.52 2.60
N GLU A 133 19.60 -8.96 3.16
CA GLU A 133 18.52 -9.70 3.82
C GLU A 133 17.44 -10.21 2.85
N VAL A 134 17.61 -9.98 1.54
CA VAL A 134 16.62 -10.31 0.52
C VAL A 134 17.13 -11.48 -0.34
N PRO A 135 16.56 -12.69 -0.19
CA PRO A 135 17.04 -13.86 -0.93
C PRO A 135 16.84 -13.75 -2.44
N ILE A 136 15.79 -13.03 -2.87
CA ILE A 136 15.43 -12.83 -4.27
C ILE A 136 15.24 -11.33 -4.51
N ALA A 137 16.28 -10.70 -5.07
CA ALA A 137 16.19 -9.32 -5.53
C ALA A 137 15.28 -9.23 -6.76
N LYS A 138 14.51 -8.15 -6.86
CA LYS A 138 13.71 -7.81 -8.05
C LYS A 138 13.37 -6.34 -8.11
N ALA A 139 13.14 -5.84 -9.31
CA ALA A 139 12.48 -4.55 -9.53
C ALA A 139 11.33 -4.74 -10.50
N GLY A 140 10.16 -4.17 -10.23
CA GLY A 140 8.98 -4.45 -11.06
C GLY A 140 7.87 -3.43 -10.92
N VAL A 141 6.91 -3.53 -11.84
CA VAL A 141 5.69 -2.72 -11.85
C VAL A 141 4.51 -3.65 -12.13
N MET A 142 3.49 -3.55 -11.30
CA MET A 142 2.23 -4.28 -11.43
C MET A 142 1.06 -3.31 -11.39
N ARG A 143 -0.07 -3.72 -11.98
CA ARG A 143 -1.37 -3.08 -11.87
C ARG A 143 -2.39 -4.05 -11.32
N GLY A 144 -3.39 -3.56 -10.59
CA GLY A 144 -4.55 -4.36 -10.21
C GLY A 144 -5.82 -3.52 -10.13
N PRO A 145 -7.02 -4.11 -10.31
CA PRO A 145 -8.28 -3.42 -10.13
C PRO A 145 -8.52 -3.08 -8.66
N CYS A 146 -9.27 -2.01 -8.40
CA CYS A 146 -9.77 -1.68 -7.08
C CYS A 146 -11.30 -1.77 -7.03
N SER A 147 -11.84 -2.37 -5.96
CA SER A 147 -13.28 -2.39 -5.72
C SER A 147 -13.81 -1.02 -5.33
N TYR A 148 -13.00 -0.26 -4.58
CA TYR A 148 -13.29 1.11 -4.18
C TYR A 148 -12.01 1.90 -3.91
N ILE A 149 -12.11 3.22 -4.06
CA ILE A 149 -11.12 4.22 -3.64
C ILE A 149 -11.88 5.47 -3.14
N HIS A 150 -11.75 5.80 -1.86
CA HIS A 150 -12.40 6.91 -1.19
C HIS A 150 -11.45 8.13 -1.11
N PHE A 151 -11.26 8.82 -2.23
CA PHE A 151 -10.38 10.01 -2.29
C PHE A 151 -10.80 11.15 -1.32
N GLY A 152 -12.07 11.20 -0.92
CA GLY A 152 -12.57 12.20 0.03
C GLY A 152 -12.18 11.95 1.49
N GLU A 153 -11.60 10.78 1.78
CA GLU A 153 -11.16 10.37 3.12
C GLU A 153 -9.63 10.44 3.29
N LEU A 154 -8.92 10.92 2.25
CA LEU A 154 -7.46 11.10 2.26
C LEU A 154 -6.98 12.07 3.33
#